data_AF-A0A2S8XAE9-F1
#
_entry.id   AF-A0A2S8XAE9-F1
#
_cell.length_a   1.000
_cell.length_b   1.000
_cell.length_c   1.000
_cell.angle_alpha   90.00
_cell.angle_beta   90.00
_cell.angle_gamma   90.00
#
_symmetry.space_group_name_H-M   'P 1'
#
loop_
_entity.id
_entity.type
_entity.pdbx_description
1 polymer ?
#
loop_
_entity_poly.entity_id
_entity_poly.type
_entity_poly.pdbx_seq_one_letter_code
_entity_poly.pdbx_strand_id
1 'polypeptide(L)'
;MTILEVKNVSKLFGPQTEQGLQLLEQGWGKEKLAKEKQITVGVNRVNMDIKEGEIFVIMGLSGSGKSTLVRMFNRLIEPTSGEILVHGKDLRKMNKEQLREVRRKTISMVFQKFALFPHRTVLDNVEYGLEIQKVDKEVRREKAKTSLELVGLKGWEDKMPDELSGGMQQRVGLARALANDPEVLLMDEAFSALDPLIRRDMQDELIELQDKMKKTIIFITHDLDEALRIGDRIALMKDGAVVQIGTPEEIMIQPANSYVARFVEDVDLSKVLTASHVMRRPETITLDRGPRVALELMRESGVSNLFVIDRSKKLLGVITAEDASRAMRENKVLKDILITDGPTVSPETLIHELFEIVSSAHVPLAVVGENGRLQGVIVRGALLGALSGEVAVKEELVNDSQNTTSVVD
;
A
#
# COMPACT_ATOMS: atom_id res chain seq x y z
N MET A 1 8.63 5.77 -13.12
CA MET A 1 10.09 5.48 -13.05
C MET A 1 10.50 5.54 -11.56
N THR A 2 11.76 5.26 -11.21
CA THR A 2 12.23 5.40 -9.82
C THR A 2 12.63 6.85 -9.56
N ILE A 3 11.97 7.52 -8.60
CA ILE A 3 12.28 8.90 -8.21
C ILE A 3 13.37 8.97 -7.13
N LEU A 4 13.36 8.00 -6.21
CA LEU A 4 14.31 7.89 -5.11
C LEU A 4 14.84 6.48 -5.01
N GLU A 5 16.17 6.33 -5.00
CA GLU A 5 16.85 5.05 -4.90
C GLU A 5 17.86 5.08 -3.73
N VAL A 6 17.83 4.06 -2.90
CA VAL A 6 18.67 3.92 -1.70
C VAL A 6 19.58 2.72 -1.89
N LYS A 7 20.91 2.94 -1.84
CA LYS A 7 21.91 1.89 -2.07
C LYS A 7 22.82 1.72 -0.85
N ASN A 8 22.70 0.58 -0.19
CA ASN A 8 23.50 0.16 0.96
C ASN A 8 23.66 1.23 2.05
N VAL A 9 22.59 1.99 2.32
CA VAL A 9 22.67 3.14 3.23
C VAL A 9 22.70 2.69 4.67
N SER A 10 23.68 3.21 5.42
CA SER A 10 23.78 3.00 6.86
C SER A 10 23.99 4.32 7.59
N LYS A 11 23.46 4.39 8.81
CA LYS A 11 23.67 5.49 9.74
C LYS A 11 24.01 4.96 11.12
N LEU A 12 25.21 5.27 11.57
CA LEU A 12 25.69 5.01 12.92
C LEU A 12 25.86 6.34 13.66
N PHE A 13 25.59 6.32 14.96
CA PHE A 13 25.80 7.42 15.90
C PHE A 13 26.79 6.99 16.98
N GLY A 14 27.55 7.94 17.52
CA GLY A 14 28.58 7.67 18.52
C GLY A 14 30.01 7.85 17.98
N PRO A 15 31.03 7.47 18.76
CA PRO A 15 32.42 7.57 18.35
C PRO A 15 32.76 6.54 17.26
N GLN A 16 33.79 6.82 16.45
CA GLN A 16 34.42 5.85 15.53
C GLN A 16 33.43 5.10 14.61
N THR A 17 32.43 5.81 14.08
CA THR A 17 31.35 5.19 13.27
C THR A 17 31.86 4.39 12.05
N GLU A 18 33.01 4.75 11.48
CA GLU A 18 33.66 3.99 10.39
C GLU A 18 34.10 2.59 10.84
N GLN A 19 34.70 2.46 12.03
CA GLN A 19 35.01 1.15 12.60
C GLN A 19 33.73 0.36 12.90
N GLY A 20 32.67 1.06 13.33
CA GLY A 20 31.36 0.44 13.53
C GLY A 20 30.78 -0.20 12.27
N LEU A 21 31.01 0.39 11.08
CA LEU A 21 30.60 -0.21 9.81
C LEU A 21 31.31 -1.54 9.54
N GLN A 22 32.61 -1.61 9.76
CA GLN A 22 33.40 -2.84 9.59
C GLN A 22 32.91 -3.93 10.56
N LEU A 23 32.55 -3.57 11.78
CA LEU A 23 32.01 -4.52 12.76
C LEU A 23 30.63 -5.04 12.37
N LEU A 24 29.76 -4.19 11.79
CA LEU A 24 28.49 -4.63 11.21
C LEU A 24 28.69 -5.64 10.07
N GLU A 25 29.70 -5.45 9.22
CA GLU A 25 30.06 -6.40 8.18
C GLU A 25 30.54 -7.74 8.75
N GLN A 26 31.21 -7.71 9.90
CA GLN A 26 31.62 -8.90 10.66
C GLN A 26 30.45 -9.56 11.44
N GLY A 27 29.21 -9.11 11.25
CA GLY A 27 28.02 -9.71 11.87
C GLY A 27 27.71 -9.21 13.27
N TRP A 28 28.32 -8.12 13.73
CA TRP A 28 27.94 -7.53 15.03
C TRP A 28 26.53 -6.97 14.97
N GLY A 29 25.72 -7.31 15.98
CA GLY A 29 24.37 -6.78 16.14
C GLY A 29 24.36 -5.37 16.76
N LYS A 30 23.23 -4.68 16.59
CA LYS A 30 22.95 -3.35 17.14
C LYS A 30 23.19 -3.26 18.65
N GLU A 31 22.69 -4.23 19.43
CA GLU A 31 22.85 -4.25 20.88
C GLU A 31 24.30 -4.40 21.32
N LYS A 32 25.06 -5.26 20.63
CA LYS A 32 26.47 -5.50 20.92
C LYS A 32 27.32 -4.24 20.67
N LEU A 33 27.08 -3.56 19.55
CA LEU A 33 27.75 -2.31 19.22
C LEU A 33 27.43 -1.19 20.22
N ALA A 34 26.17 -1.09 20.64
CA ALA A 34 25.77 -0.10 21.64
C ALA A 34 26.45 -0.36 22.99
N LYS A 35 26.50 -1.61 23.43
CA LYS A 35 27.05 -1.99 24.74
C LYS A 35 28.58 -1.93 24.79
N GLU A 36 29.27 -2.45 23.78
CA GLU A 36 30.73 -2.61 23.83
C GLU A 36 31.50 -1.45 23.18
N LYS A 37 30.89 -0.75 22.23
CA LYS A 37 31.54 0.31 21.45
C LYS A 37 30.88 1.69 21.61
N GLN A 38 29.76 1.77 22.35
CA GLN A 38 28.96 3.00 22.47
C GLN A 38 28.48 3.52 21.10
N ILE A 39 28.31 2.62 20.14
CA ILE A 39 27.86 2.92 18.77
C ILE A 39 26.40 2.51 18.64
N THR A 40 25.53 3.48 18.36
CA THR A 40 24.12 3.23 18.09
C THR A 40 23.88 3.10 16.59
N VAL A 41 23.37 1.95 16.16
CA VAL A 41 22.95 1.73 14.77
C VAL A 41 21.54 2.29 14.57
N GLY A 42 21.45 3.35 13.78
CA GLY A 42 20.18 3.97 13.39
C GLY A 42 19.59 3.36 12.12
N VAL A 43 20.43 3.14 11.11
CA VAL A 43 20.07 2.48 9.83
C VAL A 43 21.22 1.55 9.43
N ASN A 44 20.91 0.37 8.89
CA ASN A 44 21.86 -0.69 8.57
C ASN A 44 21.60 -1.23 7.16
N ARG A 45 22.48 -0.88 6.21
CA ARG A 45 22.56 -1.41 4.84
C ARG A 45 21.20 -1.51 4.14
N VAL A 46 20.43 -0.43 4.22
CA VAL A 46 19.12 -0.37 3.57
C VAL A 46 19.29 -0.23 2.06
N ASN A 47 18.55 -1.06 1.32
CA ASN A 47 18.41 -1.01 -0.13
C ASN A 47 16.92 -0.95 -0.45
N MET A 48 16.50 0.03 -1.24
CA MET A 48 15.11 0.19 -1.67
C MET A 48 14.99 1.19 -2.82
N ASP A 49 13.90 1.09 -3.55
CA ASP A 49 13.50 2.00 -4.61
C ASP A 49 12.08 2.51 -4.36
N ILE A 50 11.86 3.78 -4.69
CA ILE A 50 10.56 4.44 -4.59
C ILE A 50 10.19 4.97 -5.96
N LYS A 51 9.00 4.61 -6.43
CA LYS A 51 8.46 4.94 -7.73
C LYS A 51 7.78 6.30 -7.72
N GLU A 52 7.78 6.94 -8.88
CA GLU A 52 7.02 8.16 -9.10
C GLU A 52 5.51 7.91 -8.91
N GLY A 53 4.87 8.81 -8.19
CA GLY A 53 3.43 8.78 -7.95
C GLY A 53 2.95 7.73 -6.97
N GLU A 54 3.80 6.90 -6.35
CA GLU A 54 3.34 5.92 -5.35
C GLU A 54 3.31 6.53 -3.93
N ILE A 55 2.41 6.01 -3.08
CA ILE A 55 2.44 6.18 -1.63
C ILE A 55 3.25 5.02 -1.05
N PHE A 56 4.51 5.33 -0.71
CA PHE A 56 5.44 4.40 -0.12
C PHE A 56 5.45 4.54 1.41
N VAL A 57 4.96 3.52 2.12
CA VAL A 57 4.90 3.54 3.58
C VAL A 57 6.14 2.90 4.19
N ILE A 58 6.78 3.57 5.14
CA ILE A 58 7.85 3.01 5.97
C ILE A 58 7.28 2.76 7.37
N MET A 59 7.19 1.48 7.72
CA MET A 59 6.57 1.02 8.96
C MET A 59 7.58 0.34 9.88
N GLY A 60 7.30 0.32 11.18
CA GLY A 60 8.07 -0.42 12.19
C GLY A 60 7.93 0.19 13.57
N LEU A 61 8.46 -0.49 14.59
CA LEU A 61 8.38 0.00 15.97
C LEU A 61 9.18 1.29 16.20
N SER A 62 8.92 1.93 17.34
CA SER A 62 9.79 3.00 17.83
C SER A 62 11.24 2.50 17.92
N GLY A 63 12.18 3.32 17.47
CA GLY A 63 13.60 2.97 17.45
C GLY A 63 14.05 2.02 16.33
N SER A 64 13.19 1.68 15.35
CA SER A 64 13.57 0.84 14.20
C SER A 64 14.37 1.56 13.11
N GLY A 65 14.49 2.90 13.17
CA GLY A 65 15.30 3.69 12.24
C GLY A 65 14.54 4.53 11.20
N LYS A 66 13.19 4.44 11.15
CA LYS A 66 12.33 5.08 10.13
C LYS A 66 12.57 6.58 9.94
N SER A 67 12.41 7.38 11.00
CA SER A 67 12.61 8.83 10.92
C SER A 67 14.07 9.20 10.64
N THR A 68 15.03 8.35 11.03
CA THR A 68 16.44 8.54 10.67
C THR A 68 16.63 8.35 9.17
N LEU A 69 16.04 7.31 8.59
CA LEU A 69 16.08 7.02 7.15
C LEU A 69 15.47 8.17 6.33
N VAL A 70 14.25 8.60 6.67
CA VAL A 70 13.58 9.68 5.93
C VAL A 70 14.31 11.03 6.07
N ARG A 71 14.90 11.32 7.22
CA ARG A 71 15.75 12.52 7.37
C ARG A 71 17.02 12.44 6.52
N MET A 72 17.49 11.25 6.14
CA MET A 72 18.56 11.10 5.16
C MET A 72 18.09 11.34 3.72
N PHE A 73 16.82 11.06 3.38
CA PHE A 73 16.25 11.38 2.06
C PHE A 73 16.27 12.88 1.77
N ASN A 74 16.11 13.71 2.79
CA ASN A 74 16.29 15.16 2.68
C ASN A 74 17.69 15.64 3.11
N ARG A 75 18.62 14.72 3.37
CA ARG A 75 19.99 14.96 3.89
C ARG A 75 20.04 15.88 5.13
N LEU A 76 18.99 15.88 5.95
CA LEU A 76 18.99 16.54 7.27
C LEU A 76 19.89 15.79 8.25
N ILE A 77 20.01 14.48 8.05
CA ILE A 77 21.02 13.63 8.66
C ILE A 77 21.94 13.14 7.54
N GLU A 78 23.25 13.25 7.74
CA GLU A 78 24.23 12.69 6.80
C GLU A 78 24.33 11.17 7.01
N PRO A 79 24.20 10.35 5.96
CA PRO A 79 24.47 8.91 6.03
C PRO A 79 25.95 8.67 6.39
N THR A 80 26.22 7.62 7.16
CA THR A 80 27.60 7.18 7.43
C THR A 80 28.18 6.51 6.18
N SER A 81 27.40 5.68 5.49
CA SER A 81 27.77 5.00 4.25
C SER A 81 26.57 4.81 3.31
N GLY A 82 26.85 4.41 2.07
CA GLY A 82 25.86 4.24 1.01
C GLY A 82 25.50 5.52 0.26
N GLU A 83 24.59 5.41 -0.69
CA GLU A 83 24.16 6.47 -1.59
C GLU A 83 22.63 6.61 -1.57
N ILE A 84 22.14 7.85 -1.64
CA ILE A 84 20.73 8.16 -1.83
C ILE A 84 20.63 8.99 -3.10
N LEU A 85 19.99 8.43 -4.12
CA LEU A 85 19.86 9.03 -5.43
C LEU A 85 18.45 9.61 -5.58
N VAL A 86 18.36 10.88 -5.98
CA VAL A 86 17.11 11.53 -6.39
C VAL A 86 17.25 11.87 -7.86
N HIS A 87 16.35 11.34 -8.70
CA HIS A 87 16.49 11.42 -10.17
C HIS A 87 17.86 10.94 -10.66
N GLY A 88 18.35 9.85 -10.07
CA GLY A 88 19.67 9.27 -10.37
C GLY A 88 20.88 10.08 -9.87
N LYS A 89 20.67 11.22 -9.18
CA LYS A 89 21.74 12.07 -8.65
C LYS A 89 21.95 11.85 -7.17
N ASP A 90 23.18 11.53 -6.77
CA ASP A 90 23.54 11.29 -5.36
C ASP A 90 23.53 12.58 -4.54
N LEU A 91 22.67 12.60 -3.52
CA LEU A 91 22.54 13.70 -2.58
C LEU A 91 23.84 14.02 -1.84
N ARG A 92 24.71 13.03 -1.57
CA ARG A 92 25.98 13.24 -0.87
C ARG A 92 27.00 14.01 -1.71
N LYS A 93 26.98 13.79 -3.03
CA LYS A 93 27.88 14.44 -4.00
C LYS A 93 27.45 15.87 -4.34
N MET A 94 26.23 16.27 -3.96
CA MET A 94 25.74 17.62 -4.16
C MET A 94 26.44 18.63 -3.26
N ASN A 95 26.74 19.80 -3.82
CA ASN A 95 27.16 20.97 -3.06
C ASN A 95 25.97 21.59 -2.29
N LYS A 96 26.23 22.61 -1.47
CA LYS A 96 25.20 23.24 -0.62
C LYS A 96 24.08 23.91 -1.43
N GLU A 97 24.37 24.43 -2.61
CA GLU A 97 23.38 25.13 -3.45
C GLU A 97 22.46 24.13 -4.15
N GLN A 98 23.04 23.08 -4.73
CA GLN A 98 22.31 21.97 -5.35
C GLN A 98 21.38 21.30 -4.34
N LEU A 99 21.88 21.01 -3.12
CA LEU A 99 21.06 20.42 -2.07
C LEU A 99 19.91 21.34 -1.63
N ARG A 100 20.14 22.67 -1.59
CA ARG A 100 19.07 23.64 -1.30
C ARG A 100 18.03 23.68 -2.40
N GLU A 101 18.41 23.52 -3.66
CA GLU A 101 17.47 23.47 -4.76
C GLU A 101 16.57 22.23 -4.69
N VAL A 102 17.15 21.04 -4.42
CA VAL A 102 16.38 19.81 -4.18
C VAL A 102 15.37 19.99 -3.05
N ARG A 103 15.79 20.61 -1.94
CA ARG A 103 14.95 20.93 -0.77
C ARG A 103 13.84 21.95 -1.04
N ARG A 104 14.00 22.78 -2.07
CA ARG A 104 13.05 23.87 -2.38
C ARG A 104 12.02 23.44 -3.41
N LYS A 105 12.40 22.58 -4.34
CA LYS A 105 11.60 22.25 -5.53
C LYS A 105 11.17 20.78 -5.59
N THR A 106 12.00 19.85 -5.12
CA THR A 106 11.77 18.42 -5.34
C THR A 106 11.21 17.74 -4.09
N ILE A 107 11.82 17.97 -2.91
CA ILE A 107 11.47 17.28 -1.67
C ILE A 107 10.92 18.27 -0.64
N SER A 108 9.72 17.98 -0.14
CA SER A 108 9.11 18.69 0.98
C SER A 108 8.87 17.76 2.17
N MET A 109 8.81 18.31 3.38
CA MET A 109 8.68 17.51 4.61
C MET A 109 7.56 18.03 5.50
N VAL A 110 6.73 17.11 5.97
CA VAL A 110 5.71 17.29 7.01
C VAL A 110 6.20 16.57 8.26
N PHE A 111 6.34 17.33 9.35
CA PHE A 111 6.88 16.84 10.61
C PHE A 111 5.79 16.32 11.55
N GLN A 112 6.17 15.41 12.46
CA GLN A 112 5.29 14.85 13.50
C GLN A 112 4.67 15.93 14.41
N LYS A 113 5.47 16.90 14.84
CA LYS A 113 4.98 18.12 15.47
C LYS A 113 4.88 19.16 14.37
N PHE A 114 3.71 19.75 14.17
CA PHE A 114 3.30 20.63 13.07
C PHE A 114 4.37 21.62 12.57
N ALA A 115 5.30 22.01 13.46
CA ALA A 115 6.45 22.86 13.18
C ALA A 115 6.03 24.18 12.53
N LEU A 116 4.85 24.67 12.89
CA LEU A 116 4.34 25.97 12.48
C LEU A 116 5.06 27.06 13.27
N PHE A 117 5.32 28.18 12.62
CA PHE A 117 5.85 29.37 13.24
C PHE A 117 4.72 30.05 14.02
N PRO A 118 4.79 30.13 15.36
CA PRO A 118 3.70 30.66 16.19
C PRO A 118 3.53 32.18 16.06
N HIS A 119 4.53 32.87 15.52
CA HIS A 119 4.55 34.32 15.32
C HIS A 119 4.15 34.73 13.89
N ARG A 120 3.61 33.79 13.10
CA ARG A 120 3.17 33.99 11.72
C ARG A 120 1.75 33.47 11.59
N THR A 121 0.95 34.12 10.75
CA THR A 121 -0.40 33.64 10.43
C THR A 121 -0.35 32.30 9.70
N VAL A 122 -1.50 31.66 9.55
CA VAL A 122 -1.67 30.46 8.72
C VAL A 122 -1.17 30.69 7.30
N LEU A 123 -1.58 31.79 6.66
CA LEU A 123 -1.12 32.13 5.31
C LEU A 123 0.39 32.33 5.24
N ASP A 124 0.97 33.05 6.20
CA ASP A 124 2.41 33.34 6.27
C ASP A 124 3.24 32.07 6.51
N ASN A 125 2.67 31.09 7.22
CA ASN A 125 3.27 29.76 7.38
C ASN A 125 3.31 29.00 6.05
N VAL A 126 2.20 29.04 5.30
CA VAL A 126 2.07 28.31 4.04
C VAL A 126 2.95 28.92 2.94
N GLU A 127 3.00 30.24 2.82
CA GLU A 127 3.84 30.90 1.79
C GLU A 127 5.34 30.91 2.11
N TYR A 128 5.75 30.51 3.31
CA TYR A 128 7.14 30.61 3.78
C TYR A 128 8.15 29.97 2.82
N GLY A 129 7.85 28.78 2.29
CA GLY A 129 8.75 28.09 1.35
C GLY A 129 8.98 28.90 0.08
N LEU A 130 7.94 29.54 -0.44
CA LEU A 130 7.97 30.39 -1.62
C LEU A 130 8.66 31.74 -1.33
N GLU A 131 8.49 32.30 -0.13
CA GLU A 131 9.23 33.47 0.36
C GLU A 131 10.74 33.22 0.33
N ILE A 132 11.19 32.06 0.85
CA ILE A 132 12.61 31.67 0.85
C ILE A 132 13.15 31.44 -0.57
N GLN A 133 12.29 31.07 -1.51
CA GLN A 133 12.59 30.96 -2.94
C GLN A 133 12.59 32.32 -3.66
N LYS A 134 12.24 33.42 -2.97
CA LYS A 134 12.11 34.77 -3.53
C LYS A 134 11.06 34.86 -4.64
N VAL A 135 10.00 34.05 -4.56
CA VAL A 135 8.82 34.18 -5.42
C VAL A 135 8.13 35.51 -5.09
N ASP A 136 7.58 36.17 -6.11
CA ASP A 136 6.84 37.42 -5.95
C ASP A 136 5.71 37.28 -4.92
N LYS A 137 5.47 38.36 -4.17
CA LYS A 137 4.54 38.38 -3.04
C LYS A 137 3.09 38.06 -3.45
N GLU A 138 2.65 38.52 -4.61
CA GLU A 138 1.28 38.26 -5.07
C GLU A 138 1.13 36.79 -5.46
N VAL A 139 2.08 36.28 -6.23
CA VAL A 139 2.11 34.88 -6.70
C VAL A 139 2.18 33.90 -5.53
N ARG A 140 3.05 34.16 -4.53
CA ARG A 140 3.18 33.24 -3.39
C ARG A 140 1.92 33.24 -2.51
N ARG A 141 1.26 34.38 -2.34
CA ARG A 141 -0.01 34.48 -1.60
C ARG A 141 -1.12 33.72 -2.29
N GLU A 142 -1.21 33.83 -3.61
CA GLU A 142 -2.18 33.08 -4.41
C GLU A 142 -1.96 31.57 -4.25
N LYS A 143 -0.74 31.08 -4.47
CA LYS A 143 -0.39 29.66 -4.28
C LYS A 143 -0.68 29.15 -2.88
N ALA A 144 -0.39 29.97 -1.87
CA ALA A 144 -0.66 29.62 -0.47
C ALA A 144 -2.18 29.50 -0.20
N LYS A 145 -3.00 30.41 -0.73
CA LYS A 145 -4.46 30.34 -0.64
C LYS A 145 -5.02 29.11 -1.35
N THR A 146 -4.55 28.82 -2.58
CA THR A 146 -4.96 27.60 -3.29
C THR A 146 -4.60 26.35 -2.49
N SER A 147 -3.42 26.31 -1.87
CA SER A 147 -2.99 25.17 -1.04
C SER A 147 -3.84 25.04 0.23
N LEU A 148 -4.26 26.15 0.84
CA LEU A 148 -5.18 26.15 1.98
C LEU A 148 -6.58 25.66 1.59
N GLU A 149 -7.06 26.05 0.41
CA GLU A 149 -8.35 25.58 -0.11
C GLU A 149 -8.32 24.06 -0.37
N LEU A 150 -7.22 23.54 -0.93
CA LEU A 150 -7.04 22.10 -1.17
C LEU A 150 -7.11 21.25 0.10
N VAL A 151 -6.68 21.80 1.25
CA VAL A 151 -6.74 21.11 2.55
C VAL A 151 -7.97 21.51 3.39
N GLY A 152 -8.94 22.23 2.80
CA GLY A 152 -10.19 22.60 3.46
C GLY A 152 -10.07 23.72 4.52
N LEU A 153 -9.03 24.56 4.46
CA LEU A 153 -8.78 25.67 5.39
C LEU A 153 -9.07 27.06 4.81
N LYS A 154 -9.91 27.15 3.78
CA LYS A 154 -10.37 28.43 3.24
C LYS A 154 -11.05 29.27 4.33
N GLY A 155 -10.69 30.54 4.44
CA GLY A 155 -11.23 31.45 5.47
C GLY A 155 -10.45 31.48 6.79
N TRP A 156 -9.41 30.65 6.93
CA TRP A 156 -8.54 30.61 8.12
C TRP A 156 -7.18 31.30 7.90
N GLU A 157 -7.00 32.00 6.79
CA GLU A 157 -5.72 32.55 6.32
C GLU A 157 -5.05 33.49 7.34
N ASP A 158 -5.86 34.34 7.97
CA ASP A 158 -5.38 35.40 8.88
C ASP A 158 -5.27 34.95 10.35
N LYS A 159 -5.61 33.69 10.64
CA LYS A 159 -5.56 33.13 12.00
C LYS A 159 -4.14 32.78 12.41
N MET A 160 -3.89 32.75 13.71
CA MET A 160 -2.65 32.26 14.29
C MET A 160 -2.72 30.76 14.58
N PRO A 161 -1.59 30.02 14.56
CA PRO A 161 -1.58 28.57 14.80
C PRO A 161 -2.20 28.12 16.13
N ASP A 162 -2.11 28.94 17.19
CA ASP A 162 -2.69 28.68 18.51
C ASP A 162 -4.22 28.82 18.55
N GLU A 163 -4.82 29.48 17.56
CA GLU A 163 -6.27 29.54 17.37
C GLU A 163 -6.83 28.28 16.66
N LEU A 164 -5.97 27.35 16.25
CA LEU A 164 -6.35 26.16 15.48
C LEU A 164 -6.34 24.88 16.31
N SER A 165 -7.24 23.95 15.98
CA SER A 165 -7.18 22.56 16.47
C SER A 165 -5.94 21.82 15.93
N GLY A 166 -5.52 20.73 16.57
CA GLY A 166 -4.38 19.94 16.12
C GLY A 166 -4.51 19.43 14.68
N GLY A 167 -5.71 18.98 14.28
CA GLY A 167 -5.99 18.57 12.90
C GLY A 167 -5.85 19.71 11.90
N MET A 168 -6.29 20.91 12.27
CA MET A 168 -6.13 22.11 11.43
C MET A 168 -4.66 22.52 11.33
N GLN A 169 -3.89 22.47 12.43
CA GLN A 169 -2.45 22.73 12.38
C GLN A 169 -1.71 21.74 11.46
N GLN A 170 -2.14 20.48 11.45
CA GLN A 170 -1.62 19.47 10.52
C GLN A 170 -1.92 19.83 9.06
N ARG A 171 -3.16 20.23 8.75
CA ARG A 171 -3.56 20.70 7.43
C ARG A 171 -2.76 21.92 6.97
N VAL A 172 -2.45 22.85 7.87
CA VAL A 172 -1.53 23.97 7.55
C VAL A 172 -0.12 23.47 7.23
N GLY A 173 0.39 22.50 7.99
CA GLY A 173 1.69 21.87 7.72
C GLY A 173 1.75 21.19 6.36
N LEU A 174 0.66 20.50 5.97
CA LEU A 174 0.50 19.87 4.67
C LEU A 174 0.37 20.92 3.55
N ALA A 175 -0.47 21.94 3.71
CA ALA A 175 -0.61 23.04 2.76
C ALA A 175 0.72 23.76 2.52
N ARG A 176 1.50 24.01 3.57
CA ARG A 176 2.86 24.58 3.46
C ARG A 176 3.78 23.70 2.63
N ALA A 177 3.68 22.38 2.80
CA ALA A 177 4.49 21.44 2.05
C ALA A 177 4.08 21.42 0.56
N LEU A 178 2.77 21.46 0.28
CA LEU A 178 2.18 21.44 -1.06
C LEU A 178 2.33 22.76 -1.83
N ALA A 179 2.38 23.90 -1.15
CA ALA A 179 2.51 25.22 -1.79
C ALA A 179 3.78 25.38 -2.63
N ASN A 180 4.84 24.63 -2.29
CA ASN A 180 6.08 24.57 -3.07
C ASN A 180 5.98 23.68 -4.32
N ASP A 181 4.85 23.01 -4.52
CA ASP A 181 4.59 22.04 -5.58
C ASP A 181 5.67 20.94 -5.70
N PRO A 182 6.03 20.26 -4.59
CA PRO A 182 7.12 19.29 -4.58
C PRO A 182 6.76 18.06 -5.42
N GLU A 183 7.78 17.31 -5.84
CA GLU A 183 7.61 16.01 -6.49
C GLU A 183 7.48 14.88 -5.46
N VAL A 184 8.19 15.02 -4.33
CA VAL A 184 8.22 14.07 -3.21
C VAL A 184 7.79 14.75 -1.91
N LEU A 185 6.80 14.16 -1.24
CA LEU A 185 6.33 14.57 0.07
C LEU A 185 6.76 13.56 1.13
N LEU A 186 7.61 13.98 2.07
CA LEU A 186 8.03 13.17 3.22
C LEU A 186 7.11 13.45 4.40
N MET A 187 6.49 12.43 4.98
CA MET A 187 5.59 12.56 6.13
C MET A 187 6.09 11.70 7.29
N ASP A 188 6.59 12.34 8.36
CA ASP A 188 7.17 11.67 9.52
C ASP A 188 6.14 11.59 10.65
N GLU A 189 5.41 10.46 10.77
CA GLU A 189 4.37 10.22 11.77
C GLU A 189 3.32 11.34 11.85
N ALA A 190 2.98 11.89 10.68
CA ALA A 190 2.17 13.09 10.50
C ALA A 190 0.78 13.02 11.16
N PHE A 191 0.19 11.83 11.27
CA PHE A 191 -1.17 11.67 11.82
C PHE A 191 -1.21 11.01 13.20
N SER A 192 -0.05 10.71 13.78
CA SER A 192 0.07 10.01 15.07
C SER A 192 -0.54 10.76 16.25
N ALA A 193 -0.51 12.09 16.21
CA ALA A 193 -1.04 12.96 17.26
C ALA A 193 -2.54 13.26 17.12
N LEU A 194 -3.21 12.73 16.10
CA LEU A 194 -4.61 13.02 15.79
C LEU A 194 -5.56 11.96 16.37
N ASP A 195 -6.74 12.41 16.78
CA ASP A 195 -7.84 11.53 17.17
C ASP A 195 -8.26 10.61 16.00
N PRO A 196 -8.79 9.40 16.27
CA PRO A 196 -9.05 8.41 15.22
C PRO A 196 -9.96 8.86 14.08
N LEU A 197 -10.98 9.69 14.36
CA LEU A 197 -11.88 10.22 13.32
C LEU A 197 -11.14 11.20 12.41
N ILE A 198 -10.47 12.19 12.99
CA ILE A 198 -9.70 13.19 12.24
C ILE A 198 -8.57 12.52 11.45
N ARG A 199 -7.93 11.50 12.03
CA ARG A 199 -6.91 10.71 11.35
C ARG A 199 -7.43 10.09 10.06
N ARG A 200 -8.62 9.46 10.09
CA ARG A 200 -9.25 8.86 8.91
C ARG A 200 -9.57 9.91 7.85
N ASP A 201 -10.18 11.03 8.26
CA ASP A 201 -10.50 12.12 7.34
C ASP A 201 -9.23 12.66 6.65
N MET A 202 -8.13 12.80 7.40
CA MET A 202 -6.84 13.23 6.85
C MET A 202 -6.19 12.20 5.91
N GLN A 203 -6.38 10.90 6.17
CA GLN A 203 -5.91 9.83 5.29
C GLN A 203 -6.68 9.83 3.97
N ASP A 204 -8.00 10.01 4.02
CA ASP A 204 -8.84 10.07 2.82
C ASP A 204 -8.50 11.30 1.97
N GLU A 205 -8.30 12.46 2.61
CA GLU A 205 -7.80 13.64 1.93
C GLU A 205 -6.41 13.42 1.29
N LEU A 206 -5.52 12.68 1.95
CA LEU A 206 -4.19 12.38 1.41
C LEU A 206 -4.27 11.50 0.16
N ILE A 207 -5.12 10.48 0.17
CA ILE A 207 -5.37 9.62 -1.00
C ILE A 207 -5.93 10.47 -2.14
N GLU A 208 -6.95 11.29 -1.89
CA GLU A 208 -7.53 12.16 -2.92
C GLU A 208 -6.51 13.15 -3.49
N LEU A 209 -5.63 13.71 -2.65
CA LEU A 209 -4.58 14.63 -3.07
C LEU A 209 -3.54 13.92 -3.94
N GLN A 210 -3.12 12.72 -3.55
CA GLN A 210 -2.22 11.91 -4.35
C GLN A 210 -2.87 11.57 -5.69
N ASP A 211 -4.16 11.24 -5.73
CA ASP A 211 -4.85 10.89 -6.96
C ASP A 211 -4.95 12.06 -7.95
N LYS A 212 -5.21 13.27 -7.43
CA LYS A 212 -5.32 14.49 -8.24
C LYS A 212 -3.96 15.00 -8.70
N MET A 213 -2.94 14.95 -7.84
CA MET A 213 -1.65 15.60 -8.09
C MET A 213 -0.53 14.64 -8.53
N LYS A 214 -0.76 13.33 -8.40
CA LYS A 214 0.19 12.23 -8.70
C LYS A 214 1.60 12.48 -8.15
N LYS A 215 1.67 13.03 -6.93
CA LYS A 215 2.92 13.24 -6.18
C LYS A 215 3.38 11.94 -5.54
N THR A 216 4.68 11.73 -5.40
CA THR A 216 5.22 10.63 -4.61
C THR A 216 5.13 10.98 -3.12
N ILE A 217 4.58 10.09 -2.32
CA ILE A 217 4.44 10.29 -0.87
C ILE A 217 5.25 9.21 -0.16
N ILE A 218 6.14 9.62 0.75
CA ILE A 218 6.87 8.72 1.62
C ILE A 218 6.31 8.92 3.03
N PHE A 219 5.52 7.96 3.48
CA PHE A 219 4.74 8.06 4.70
C PHE A 219 5.31 7.18 5.80
N ILE A 220 5.60 7.73 6.97
CA ILE A 220 6.11 6.97 8.11
C ILE A 220 5.00 6.77 9.12
N THR A 221 4.80 5.52 9.53
CA THR A 221 3.88 5.19 10.63
C THR A 221 4.39 4.02 11.46
N HIS A 222 3.78 3.83 12.61
CA HIS A 222 3.88 2.62 13.42
C HIS A 222 2.56 1.84 13.45
N ASP A 223 1.50 2.38 12.85
CA ASP A 223 0.15 1.81 12.79
C ASP A 223 -0.01 1.01 11.49
N LEU A 224 -0.35 -0.28 11.61
CA LEU A 224 -0.50 -1.17 10.46
C LEU A 224 -1.77 -0.84 9.67
N ASP A 225 -2.87 -0.51 10.34
CA ASP A 225 -4.12 -0.17 9.68
C ASP A 225 -3.95 1.05 8.78
N GLU A 226 -3.16 2.03 9.24
CA GLU A 226 -2.79 3.20 8.44
C GLU A 226 -1.95 2.80 7.22
N ALA A 227 -0.92 1.96 7.41
CA ALA A 227 -0.07 1.50 6.32
C ALA A 227 -0.86 0.75 5.24
N LEU A 228 -1.80 -0.11 5.65
CA LEU A 228 -2.64 -0.89 4.75
C LEU A 228 -3.70 -0.06 4.05
N ARG A 229 -4.21 1.01 4.69
CA ARG A 229 -5.24 1.88 4.12
C ARG A 229 -4.69 2.75 2.99
N ILE A 230 -3.51 3.34 3.16
CA ILE A 230 -2.99 4.37 2.23
C ILE A 230 -1.82 3.90 1.37
N GLY A 231 -1.13 2.82 1.74
CA GLY A 231 0.14 2.44 1.12
C GLY A 231 -0.02 1.60 -0.13
N ASP A 232 0.59 2.04 -1.24
CA ASP A 232 0.76 1.18 -2.43
C ASP A 232 1.80 0.09 -2.15
N ARG A 233 2.88 0.47 -1.44
CA ARG A 233 3.96 -0.43 -0.99
C ARG A 233 4.36 -0.08 0.44
N ILE A 234 4.69 -1.11 1.21
CA ILE A 234 5.09 -0.99 2.61
C ILE A 234 6.49 -1.57 2.77
N ALA A 235 7.40 -0.80 3.36
CA ALA A 235 8.67 -1.28 3.89
C ALA A 235 8.58 -1.46 5.41
N LEU A 236 8.67 -2.69 5.88
CA LEU A 236 8.75 -2.99 7.30
C LEU A 236 10.21 -2.90 7.78
N MET A 237 10.49 -2.08 8.79
CA MET A 237 11.82 -1.88 9.36
C MET A 237 11.94 -2.45 10.77
N LYS A 238 13.08 -3.11 11.04
CA LYS A 238 13.48 -3.59 12.36
C LYS A 238 14.97 -3.37 12.56
N ASP A 239 15.35 -2.84 13.73
CA ASP A 239 16.75 -2.68 14.14
C ASP A 239 17.64 -1.95 13.10
N GLY A 240 17.06 -0.98 12.39
CA GLY A 240 17.74 -0.19 11.37
C GLY A 240 17.76 -0.82 9.97
N ALA A 241 17.33 -2.07 9.82
CA ALA A 241 17.28 -2.77 8.54
C ALA A 241 15.84 -2.84 8.02
N VAL A 242 15.70 -2.88 6.69
CA VAL A 242 14.44 -3.26 6.04
C VAL A 242 14.33 -4.79 6.09
N VAL A 243 13.19 -5.26 6.58
CA VAL A 243 12.89 -6.69 6.77
C VAL A 243 12.12 -7.25 5.57
N GLN A 244 11.16 -6.49 5.07
CA GLN A 244 10.35 -6.85 3.90
C GLN A 244 9.86 -5.58 3.23
N ILE A 245 9.78 -5.60 1.89
CA ILE A 245 9.08 -4.61 1.08
C ILE A 245 8.06 -5.38 0.24
N GLY A 246 6.82 -4.93 0.21
CA GLY A 246 5.78 -5.53 -0.62
C GLY A 246 4.51 -4.69 -0.66
N THR A 247 3.52 -5.13 -1.42
CA THR A 247 2.16 -4.60 -1.35
C THR A 247 1.53 -4.93 0.02
N PRO A 248 0.49 -4.20 0.44
CA PRO A 248 -0.33 -4.58 1.60
C PRO A 248 -0.68 -6.07 1.64
N GLU A 249 -1.07 -6.64 0.51
CA GLU A 249 -1.44 -8.05 0.36
C GLU A 249 -0.26 -9.00 0.59
N GLU A 250 0.90 -8.70 -0.02
CA GLU A 250 2.12 -9.50 0.14
C GLU A 250 2.61 -9.51 1.59
N ILE A 251 2.53 -8.36 2.29
CA ILE A 251 2.89 -8.26 3.71
C ILE A 251 1.98 -9.15 4.57
N MET A 252 0.68 -9.21 4.25
CA MET A 252 -0.31 -9.94 5.02
C MET A 252 -0.28 -11.46 4.76
N ILE A 253 -0.19 -11.88 3.50
CA ILE A 253 -0.31 -13.30 3.12
C ILE A 253 1.05 -14.00 3.07
N GLN A 254 2.13 -13.27 2.80
CA GLN A 254 3.48 -13.81 2.61
C GLN A 254 4.50 -13.12 3.53
N PRO A 255 4.33 -13.21 4.86
CA PRO A 255 5.27 -12.61 5.80
C PRO A 255 6.65 -13.27 5.67
N ALA A 256 7.69 -12.48 5.43
CA ALA A 256 9.05 -12.96 5.17
C ALA A 256 9.70 -13.68 6.37
N ASN A 257 9.22 -13.44 7.59
CA ASN A 257 9.70 -14.11 8.80
C ASN A 257 8.71 -13.95 9.97
N SER A 258 9.03 -14.59 11.10
CA SER A 258 8.23 -14.57 12.33
C SER A 258 8.09 -13.19 12.99
N TYR A 259 8.92 -12.21 12.64
CA TYR A 259 8.69 -10.83 13.07
C TYR A 259 7.55 -10.22 12.24
N VAL A 260 7.60 -10.32 10.91
CA VAL A 260 6.51 -9.82 10.04
C VAL A 260 5.19 -10.51 10.37
N ALA A 261 5.19 -11.84 10.54
CA ALA A 261 3.97 -12.60 10.87
C ALA A 261 3.30 -12.11 12.16
N ARG A 262 4.08 -11.80 13.20
CA ARG A 262 3.56 -11.22 14.46
C ARG A 262 3.07 -9.78 14.30
N PHE A 263 3.56 -9.05 13.30
CA PHE A 263 3.09 -7.69 13.03
C PHE A 263 1.69 -7.67 12.44
N VAL A 264 1.33 -8.71 11.67
CA VAL A 264 0.06 -8.79 10.92
C VAL A 264 -1.00 -9.65 11.59
N GLU A 265 -0.69 -10.31 12.71
CA GLU A 265 -1.52 -11.33 13.37
C GLU A 265 -2.93 -10.82 13.75
N ASP A 266 -3.03 -9.59 14.26
CA ASP A 266 -4.29 -9.02 14.75
C ASP A 266 -5.04 -8.17 13.70
N VAL A 267 -4.63 -8.22 12.43
CA VAL A 267 -5.20 -7.38 11.39
C VAL A 267 -6.27 -8.09 10.58
N ASP A 268 -7.35 -7.35 10.34
CA ASP A 268 -8.50 -7.82 9.58
C ASP A 268 -8.19 -7.89 8.08
N LEU A 269 -7.87 -9.10 7.61
CA LEU A 269 -7.63 -9.43 6.20
C LEU A 269 -8.78 -9.02 5.27
N SER A 270 -10.02 -8.92 5.77
CA SER A 270 -11.19 -8.62 4.94
C SER A 270 -11.20 -7.19 4.36
N LYS A 271 -10.36 -6.31 4.92
CA LYS A 271 -10.19 -4.92 4.49
C LYS A 271 -9.12 -4.72 3.43
N VAL A 272 -8.29 -5.75 3.20
CA VAL A 272 -7.16 -5.68 2.27
C VAL A 272 -7.40 -6.61 1.08
N LEU A 273 -7.88 -7.81 1.34
CA LEU A 273 -8.05 -8.81 0.30
C LEU A 273 -9.31 -8.55 -0.53
N THR A 274 -9.18 -8.75 -1.84
CA THR A 274 -10.25 -8.61 -2.81
C THR A 274 -10.82 -9.96 -3.27
N ALA A 275 -11.93 -9.92 -4.02
CA ALA A 275 -12.56 -11.09 -4.62
C ALA A 275 -11.57 -11.93 -5.45
N SER A 276 -10.64 -11.28 -6.16
CA SER A 276 -9.62 -11.93 -6.97
C SER A 276 -8.64 -12.82 -6.18
N HIS A 277 -8.46 -12.53 -4.89
CA HIS A 277 -7.57 -13.27 -3.99
C HIS A 277 -8.16 -14.59 -3.50
N VAL A 278 -9.49 -14.63 -3.36
CA VAL A 278 -10.20 -15.78 -2.77
C VAL A 278 -11.02 -16.58 -3.79
N MET A 279 -11.17 -16.04 -5.00
CA MET A 279 -11.89 -16.73 -6.06
C MET A 279 -11.18 -18.00 -6.49
N ARG A 280 -11.99 -19.00 -6.82
CA ARG A 280 -11.55 -20.25 -7.43
C ARG A 280 -11.92 -20.26 -8.90
N ARG A 281 -11.32 -21.18 -9.65
CA ARG A 281 -11.70 -21.45 -11.03
C ARG A 281 -13.16 -21.95 -11.06
N PRO A 282 -14.04 -21.36 -11.88
CA PRO A 282 -15.43 -21.77 -11.96
C PRO A 282 -15.60 -22.97 -12.89
N GLU A 283 -16.51 -23.86 -12.53
CA GLU A 283 -17.02 -24.89 -13.43
C GLU A 283 -18.09 -24.27 -14.35
N THR A 284 -17.99 -24.53 -15.66
CA THR A 284 -18.78 -23.81 -16.67
C THR A 284 -19.42 -24.75 -17.69
N ILE A 285 -20.52 -24.28 -18.29
CA ILE A 285 -21.23 -24.97 -19.36
C ILE A 285 -21.81 -23.97 -20.37
N THR A 286 -22.06 -24.42 -21.59
CA THR A 286 -22.67 -23.62 -22.66
C THR A 286 -24.11 -24.09 -22.93
N LEU A 287 -24.98 -23.19 -23.41
CA LEU A 287 -26.41 -23.45 -23.62
C LEU A 287 -26.74 -24.49 -24.71
N ASP A 288 -25.78 -24.88 -25.55
CA ASP A 288 -25.93 -25.94 -26.54
C ASP A 288 -25.90 -27.35 -25.92
N ARG A 289 -25.56 -27.46 -24.63
CA ARG A 289 -25.59 -28.72 -23.87
C ARG A 289 -26.96 -28.95 -23.22
N GLY A 290 -27.26 -30.20 -22.89
CA GLY A 290 -28.50 -30.61 -22.22
C GLY A 290 -28.34 -30.82 -20.71
N PRO A 291 -29.45 -30.90 -19.94
CA PRO A 291 -29.41 -31.11 -18.48
C PRO A 291 -28.66 -32.35 -18.01
N ARG A 292 -28.66 -33.43 -18.80
CA ARG A 292 -27.91 -34.67 -18.47
C ARG A 292 -26.40 -34.42 -18.40
N VAL A 293 -25.85 -33.69 -19.36
CA VAL A 293 -24.42 -33.34 -19.41
C VAL A 293 -24.06 -32.42 -18.25
N ALA A 294 -24.95 -31.48 -17.89
CA ALA A 294 -24.74 -30.62 -16.73
C ALA A 294 -24.62 -31.41 -15.42
N LEU A 295 -25.49 -32.39 -15.19
CA LEU A 295 -25.45 -33.24 -13.99
C LEU A 295 -24.20 -34.13 -13.94
N GLU A 296 -23.72 -34.60 -15.09
CA GLU A 296 -22.50 -35.40 -15.18
C GLU A 296 -21.27 -34.54 -14.84
N LEU A 297 -21.13 -33.35 -15.43
CA LEU A 297 -20.06 -32.40 -15.11
C LEU A 297 -20.07 -31.99 -13.62
N MET A 298 -21.26 -31.74 -13.05
CA MET A 298 -21.41 -31.45 -11.62
C MET A 298 -20.89 -32.60 -10.75
N ARG A 299 -21.18 -33.85 -11.13
CA ARG A 299 -20.72 -35.04 -10.42
C ARG A 299 -19.21 -35.22 -10.53
N GLU A 300 -18.64 -35.05 -11.72
CA GLU A 300 -17.20 -35.19 -11.97
C GLU A 300 -16.39 -34.12 -11.22
N SER A 301 -16.84 -32.87 -11.26
CA SER A 301 -16.16 -31.75 -10.59
C SER A 301 -16.51 -31.64 -9.10
N GLY A 302 -17.43 -32.48 -8.59
CA GLY A 302 -17.85 -32.47 -7.18
C GLY A 302 -18.59 -31.20 -6.75
N VAL A 303 -19.28 -30.52 -7.68
CA VAL A 303 -19.99 -29.26 -7.45
C VAL A 303 -21.50 -29.42 -7.62
N SER A 304 -22.29 -28.53 -7.02
CA SER A 304 -23.76 -28.55 -7.10
C SER A 304 -24.35 -27.54 -8.08
N ASN A 305 -23.49 -26.81 -8.81
CA ASN A 305 -23.88 -25.73 -9.71
C ASN A 305 -22.84 -25.57 -10.83
N LEU A 306 -23.27 -25.00 -11.96
CA LEU A 306 -22.42 -24.65 -13.09
C LEU A 306 -22.77 -23.24 -13.58
N PHE A 307 -21.75 -22.46 -13.90
CA PHE A 307 -21.97 -21.17 -14.55
C PHE A 307 -22.19 -21.35 -16.06
N VAL A 308 -23.22 -20.72 -16.57
CA VAL A 308 -23.55 -20.76 -17.99
C VAL A 308 -22.87 -19.59 -18.69
N ILE A 309 -22.06 -19.89 -19.71
CA ILE A 309 -21.30 -18.89 -20.46
C ILE A 309 -21.59 -18.96 -21.96
N ASP A 310 -21.30 -17.87 -22.67
CA ASP A 310 -21.26 -17.86 -24.13
C ASP A 310 -19.87 -18.25 -24.69
N ARG A 311 -19.73 -18.24 -26.02
CA ARG A 311 -18.46 -18.53 -26.71
C ARG A 311 -17.33 -17.54 -26.39
N SER A 312 -17.67 -16.33 -25.93
CA SER A 312 -16.70 -15.30 -25.52
C SER A 312 -16.30 -15.40 -24.03
N LYS A 313 -16.84 -16.39 -23.30
CA LYS A 313 -16.76 -16.56 -21.84
C LYS A 313 -17.52 -15.49 -21.05
N LYS A 314 -18.48 -14.82 -21.68
CA LYS A 314 -19.38 -13.90 -20.98
C LYS A 314 -20.35 -14.71 -20.12
N LEU A 315 -20.55 -14.27 -18.87
CA LEU A 315 -21.51 -14.90 -17.97
C LEU A 315 -22.94 -14.65 -18.47
N LEU A 316 -23.72 -15.72 -18.60
CA LEU A 316 -25.15 -15.68 -18.94
C LEU A 316 -26.04 -15.97 -17.74
N GLY A 317 -25.55 -16.74 -16.77
CA GLY A 317 -26.27 -17.09 -15.55
C GLY A 317 -25.68 -18.32 -14.87
N VAL A 318 -26.45 -18.96 -14.00
CA VAL A 318 -26.04 -20.16 -13.27
C VAL A 318 -27.18 -21.19 -13.26
N ILE A 319 -26.83 -22.47 -13.20
CA ILE A 319 -27.78 -23.57 -13.05
C ILE A 319 -27.39 -24.44 -11.86
N THR A 320 -28.38 -25.00 -11.15
CA THR A 320 -28.16 -25.89 -10.00
C THR A 320 -28.39 -27.35 -10.38
N ALA A 321 -27.82 -28.27 -9.61
CA ALA A 321 -28.06 -29.70 -9.75
C ALA A 321 -29.56 -30.06 -9.57
N GLU A 322 -30.26 -29.35 -8.70
CA GLU A 322 -31.69 -29.54 -8.46
C GLU A 322 -32.50 -29.18 -9.71
N ASP A 323 -32.25 -27.99 -10.27
CA ASP A 323 -32.96 -27.51 -11.46
C ASP A 323 -32.64 -28.37 -12.69
N ALA A 324 -31.37 -28.78 -12.87
CA ALA A 324 -30.96 -29.66 -13.95
C ALA A 324 -31.62 -31.05 -13.83
N SER A 325 -31.75 -31.60 -12.61
CA SER A 325 -32.45 -32.86 -12.35
C SER A 325 -33.94 -32.77 -12.68
N ARG A 326 -34.60 -31.65 -12.32
CA ARG A 326 -36.00 -31.39 -12.68
C ARG A 326 -36.17 -31.24 -14.20
N ALA A 327 -35.33 -30.44 -14.86
CA ALA A 327 -35.38 -30.25 -16.31
C ALA A 327 -35.18 -31.55 -17.09
N MET A 328 -34.29 -32.44 -16.63
CA MET A 328 -34.08 -33.75 -17.26
C MET A 328 -35.34 -34.62 -17.24
N ARG A 329 -36.12 -34.59 -16.14
CA ARG A 329 -37.39 -35.35 -16.04
C ARG A 329 -38.50 -34.75 -16.89
N GLU A 330 -38.52 -33.43 -17.00
CA GLU A 330 -39.54 -32.66 -17.74
C GLU A 330 -39.18 -32.44 -19.21
N ASN A 331 -38.05 -32.98 -19.67
CA ASN A 331 -37.54 -32.84 -21.04
C ASN A 331 -37.34 -31.37 -21.48
N LYS A 332 -36.94 -30.51 -20.55
CA LYS A 332 -36.64 -29.08 -20.76
C LYS A 332 -35.18 -28.84 -21.12
N VAL A 333 -34.87 -27.69 -21.70
CA VAL A 333 -33.49 -27.29 -22.03
C VAL A 333 -32.86 -26.43 -20.94
N LEU A 334 -31.53 -26.27 -20.96
CA LEU A 334 -30.82 -25.46 -19.97
C LEU A 334 -31.28 -23.99 -19.93
N LYS A 335 -31.72 -23.45 -21.08
CA LYS A 335 -32.25 -22.09 -21.17
C LYS A 335 -33.48 -21.86 -20.27
N ASP A 336 -34.28 -22.90 -20.05
CA ASP A 336 -35.53 -22.81 -19.28
C ASP A 336 -35.31 -22.81 -17.76
N ILE A 337 -34.11 -23.18 -17.32
CA ILE A 337 -33.72 -23.27 -15.89
C ILE A 337 -32.56 -22.32 -15.55
N LEU A 338 -32.23 -21.41 -16.45
CA LEU A 338 -31.14 -20.46 -16.28
C LEU A 338 -31.51 -19.42 -15.22
N ILE A 339 -30.73 -19.34 -14.15
CA ILE A 339 -30.84 -18.30 -13.13
C ILE A 339 -30.00 -17.11 -13.60
N THR A 340 -30.66 -16.03 -14.03
CA THR A 340 -30.00 -14.83 -14.58
C THR A 340 -29.75 -13.74 -13.54
N ASP A 341 -30.44 -13.80 -12.41
CA ASP A 341 -30.35 -12.89 -11.27
C ASP A 341 -29.38 -13.38 -10.18
N GLY A 342 -28.45 -14.26 -10.57
CA GLY A 342 -27.37 -14.69 -9.68
C GLY A 342 -26.47 -13.52 -9.28
N PRO A 343 -25.92 -13.52 -8.06
CA PRO A 343 -25.10 -12.42 -7.59
C PRO A 343 -23.75 -12.40 -8.33
N THR A 344 -23.27 -11.19 -8.64
CA THR A 344 -21.99 -10.95 -9.33
C THR A 344 -21.22 -9.82 -8.65
N VAL A 345 -19.88 -9.92 -8.63
CA VAL A 345 -18.99 -8.86 -8.11
C VAL A 345 -17.78 -8.62 -9.01
N SER A 346 -17.13 -7.47 -8.84
CA SER A 346 -15.86 -7.15 -9.49
C SER A 346 -14.70 -7.93 -8.84
N PRO A 347 -13.62 -8.25 -9.57
CA PRO A 347 -12.40 -8.82 -9.00
C PRO A 347 -11.78 -7.97 -7.88
N GLU A 348 -11.98 -6.65 -7.94
CA GLU A 348 -11.42 -5.66 -7.00
C GLU A 348 -12.29 -5.44 -5.76
N THR A 349 -13.48 -6.06 -5.68
CA THR A 349 -14.37 -5.90 -4.52
C THR A 349 -13.75 -6.51 -3.27
N LEU A 350 -13.70 -5.76 -2.17
CA LEU A 350 -13.11 -6.21 -0.91
C LEU A 350 -13.92 -7.33 -0.24
N ILE A 351 -13.22 -8.26 0.42
CA ILE A 351 -13.83 -9.43 1.08
C ILE A 351 -14.95 -9.04 2.06
N HIS A 352 -14.78 -7.96 2.83
CA HIS A 352 -15.77 -7.57 3.83
C HIS A 352 -17.14 -7.21 3.22
N GLU A 353 -17.15 -6.70 1.98
CA GLU A 353 -18.39 -6.41 1.23
C GLU A 353 -19.07 -7.70 0.72
N LEU A 354 -18.31 -8.79 0.57
CA LEU A 354 -18.81 -10.05 0.05
C LEU A 354 -19.65 -10.83 1.06
N PHE A 355 -19.51 -10.58 2.37
CA PHE A 355 -20.22 -11.35 3.41
C PHE A 355 -21.72 -11.26 3.29
N GLU A 356 -22.25 -10.05 3.12
CA GLU A 356 -23.69 -9.82 3.00
C GLU A 356 -24.25 -10.53 1.75
N ILE A 357 -23.53 -10.45 0.64
CA ILE A 357 -23.90 -11.06 -0.64
C ILE A 357 -23.88 -12.59 -0.52
N VAL A 358 -22.79 -13.16 -0.01
CA VAL A 358 -22.57 -14.61 0.04
C VAL A 358 -23.46 -15.30 1.09
N SER A 359 -23.81 -14.61 2.18
CA SER A 359 -24.68 -15.15 3.24
C SER A 359 -26.12 -15.35 2.79
N SER A 360 -26.65 -14.45 1.96
CA SER A 360 -28.02 -14.48 1.43
C SER A 360 -28.15 -15.23 0.10
N ALA A 361 -27.04 -15.40 -0.63
CA ALA A 361 -27.05 -16.07 -1.92
C ALA A 361 -27.32 -17.59 -1.82
N HIS A 362 -28.18 -18.08 -2.71
CA HIS A 362 -28.53 -19.50 -2.87
C HIS A 362 -27.59 -20.25 -3.84
N VAL A 363 -26.80 -19.49 -4.59
CA VAL A 363 -25.81 -19.98 -5.57
C VAL A 363 -24.47 -19.27 -5.29
N PRO A 364 -23.33 -19.85 -5.68
CA PRO A 364 -22.03 -19.19 -5.51
C PRO A 364 -21.95 -17.84 -6.20
N LEU A 365 -21.11 -16.98 -5.66
CA LEU A 365 -20.92 -15.62 -6.15
C LEU A 365 -20.00 -15.62 -7.37
N ALA A 366 -20.46 -15.07 -8.49
CA ALA A 366 -19.63 -14.96 -9.69
C ALA A 366 -18.72 -13.74 -9.64
N VAL A 367 -17.43 -13.92 -9.97
CA VAL A 367 -16.49 -12.81 -10.13
C VAL A 367 -16.37 -12.49 -11.61
N VAL A 368 -16.77 -11.28 -11.99
CA VAL A 368 -16.97 -10.87 -13.38
C VAL A 368 -16.15 -9.61 -13.66
N GLY A 369 -15.30 -9.66 -14.69
CA GLY A 369 -14.53 -8.48 -15.11
C GLY A 369 -15.39 -7.44 -15.85
N GLU A 370 -14.83 -6.26 -16.12
CA GLU A 370 -15.54 -5.13 -16.77
C GLU A 370 -16.21 -5.47 -18.11
N ASN A 371 -15.68 -6.46 -18.83
CA ASN A 371 -16.22 -6.93 -20.11
C ASN A 371 -17.34 -7.99 -19.97
N GLY A 372 -17.81 -8.25 -18.74
CA GLY A 372 -18.83 -9.27 -18.46
C GLY A 372 -18.29 -10.71 -18.49
N ARG A 373 -16.97 -10.90 -18.62
CA ARG A 373 -16.37 -12.24 -18.65
C ARG A 373 -16.25 -12.80 -17.24
N LEU A 374 -16.63 -14.07 -17.09
CA LEU A 374 -16.48 -14.80 -15.85
C LEU A 374 -14.99 -15.08 -15.61
N GLN A 375 -14.47 -14.57 -14.49
CA GLN A 375 -13.07 -14.76 -14.08
C GLN A 375 -12.94 -15.80 -12.97
N GLY A 376 -13.92 -15.87 -12.07
CA GLY A 376 -13.85 -16.71 -10.88
C GLY A 376 -15.20 -16.98 -10.25
N VAL A 377 -15.18 -17.85 -9.24
CA VAL A 377 -16.29 -18.10 -8.33
C VAL A 377 -15.83 -17.99 -6.89
N ILE A 378 -16.66 -17.38 -6.05
CA ILE A 378 -16.47 -17.35 -4.60
C ILE A 378 -17.55 -18.23 -3.95
N VAL A 379 -17.07 -19.20 -3.18
CA VAL A 379 -17.89 -20.10 -2.37
C VAL A 379 -17.73 -19.74 -0.89
N ARG A 380 -18.78 -20.00 -0.09
CA ARG A 380 -18.81 -19.71 1.36
C ARG A 380 -17.55 -20.19 2.10
N GLY A 381 -17.13 -21.43 1.84
CA GLY A 381 -15.95 -22.01 2.49
C GLY A 381 -14.64 -21.30 2.15
N ALA A 382 -14.48 -20.79 0.92
CA ALA A 382 -13.28 -20.05 0.52
C ALA A 382 -13.20 -18.69 1.23
N LEU A 383 -14.34 -18.01 1.39
CA LEU A 383 -14.43 -16.75 2.12
C LEU A 383 -14.09 -16.92 3.61
N LEU A 384 -14.61 -17.99 4.25
CA LEU A 384 -14.33 -18.32 5.65
C LEU A 384 -12.86 -18.73 5.88
N GLY A 385 -12.28 -19.52 4.97
CA GLY A 385 -10.86 -19.89 5.03
C GLY A 385 -9.96 -18.66 4.94
N ALA A 386 -10.25 -17.75 4.00
CA ALA A 386 -9.48 -16.51 3.84
C ALA A 386 -9.50 -15.63 5.10
N LEU A 387 -10.63 -15.55 5.81
CA LEU A 387 -10.71 -14.84 7.11
C LEU A 387 -9.88 -15.50 8.21
N SER A 388 -9.73 -16.82 8.14
CA SER A 388 -9.00 -17.60 9.15
C SER A 388 -7.49 -17.62 8.86
N GLY A 389 -7.01 -16.82 7.90
CA GLY A 389 -5.62 -16.79 7.45
C GLY A 389 -5.24 -17.94 6.50
N GLU A 390 -6.18 -18.84 6.18
CA GLU A 390 -6.00 -19.90 5.19
C GLU A 390 -6.37 -19.37 3.79
N VAL A 391 -5.58 -18.42 3.29
CA VAL A 391 -5.69 -18.05 1.87
C VAL A 391 -5.07 -19.19 1.07
N ALA A 392 -5.86 -19.81 0.19
CA ALA A 392 -5.35 -20.77 -0.78
C ALA A 392 -4.37 -20.04 -1.71
N VAL A 393 -3.08 -20.05 -1.36
CA VAL A 393 -2.01 -19.56 -2.21
C VAL A 393 -2.12 -20.33 -3.53
N LYS A 394 -2.31 -19.61 -4.64
CA LYS A 394 -2.33 -20.21 -5.97
C LYS A 394 -1.05 -21.05 -6.11
N GLU A 395 -1.18 -22.37 -6.21
CA GLU A 395 -0.13 -23.22 -6.73
C GLU A 395 0.06 -22.82 -8.21
N GLU A 396 0.96 -21.87 -8.46
CA GLU A 396 1.50 -21.71 -9.81
C GLU A 396 2.41 -22.90 -10.09
N LEU A 397 2.09 -23.57 -11.20
CA LEU A 397 2.76 -24.74 -11.75
C LEU A 397 4.26 -24.48 -11.95
N VAL A 398 5.08 -24.82 -10.95
CA VAL A 398 6.49 -25.16 -11.18
C VAL A 398 6.52 -26.61 -11.65
N ASN A 399 6.30 -26.82 -12.93
CA ASN A 399 6.75 -28.02 -13.62
C ASN A 399 7.23 -27.61 -15.00
N ASP A 400 8.40 -26.98 -15.03
CA ASP A 400 9.20 -26.94 -16.23
C ASP A 400 10.63 -27.40 -15.92
N SER A 401 11.00 -28.50 -16.57
CA SER A 401 12.37 -28.88 -16.91
C SER A 401 13.41 -29.05 -15.79
N GLN A 402 13.42 -30.23 -15.16
CA GLN A 402 14.69 -30.91 -14.86
C GLN A 402 14.75 -32.23 -15.64
N ASN A 403 14.99 -32.09 -16.94
CA ASN A 403 15.60 -33.13 -17.75
C ASN A 403 17.10 -32.80 -17.85
N THR A 404 17.89 -33.31 -16.91
CA THR A 404 19.35 -33.41 -17.08
C THR A 404 19.74 -34.87 -16.86
N THR A 405 19.67 -35.59 -17.98
CA THR A 405 20.64 -36.58 -18.45
C THR A 405 21.76 -36.92 -17.47
N SER A 406 21.62 -38.06 -16.81
CA SER A 406 22.72 -38.84 -16.22
C SER A 406 23.03 -40.03 -17.13
N VAL A 407 23.96 -39.83 -18.06
CA VAL A 407 24.66 -40.86 -18.84
C VAL A 407 26.04 -40.25 -19.14
N VAL A 408 27.22 -40.83 -18.90
CA VAL A 408 27.75 -42.09 -18.35
C VAL A 408 29.25 -41.78 -18.08
N ASP A 409 29.92 -42.69 -17.36
CA ASP A 409 31.37 -42.98 -17.36
C ASP A 409 32.31 -42.22 -18.31
#